data_AF-A0A091W6H4-F1
#
_entry.id   AF-A0A091W6H4-F1
#
_cell.length_a   1.000
_cell.length_b   1.000
_cell.length_c   1.000
_cell.angle_alpha   90.00
_cell.angle_beta   90.00
_cell.angle_gamma   90.00
#
_symmetry.space_group_name_H-M   'P 1'
#
loop_
_entity.id
_entity.type
_entity.pdbx_description
1 polymer ?
#
loop_
_entity_poly.entity_id
_entity_poly.type
_entity_poly.pdbx_seq_one_letter_code
_entity_poly.pdbx_strand_id
1 'polypeptide(L)' 'DIRKQFFTMRVVKHWNRLPREAVNALSLEVFKARLDGALSNLV' A
#
# COMPACT_ATOMS: atom_id res chain seq x y z
N ASP A 1 9.14 11.84 -17.65
CA ASP A 1 9.82 11.43 -16.41
C ASP A 1 9.40 12.25 -15.19
N ILE A 2 9.44 13.59 -15.27
CA ILE A 2 9.05 14.55 -14.20
C ILE A 2 7.69 14.24 -13.53
N ARG A 3 6.68 13.83 -14.30
CA ARG A 3 5.33 13.51 -13.78
C ARG A 3 5.32 12.29 -12.84
N LYS A 4 6.18 11.29 -13.10
CA LYS A 4 6.31 10.10 -12.23
C LYS A 4 6.97 10.48 -10.91
N GLN A 5 8.04 11.27 -10.96
CA GLN A 5 8.73 11.76 -9.77
C GLN A 5 7.79 12.61 -8.88
N PHE A 6 6.97 13.47 -9.48
CA PHE A 6 5.99 14.28 -8.75
C PHE A 6 4.90 13.46 -8.08
N PHE A 7 4.42 12.40 -8.75
CA PHE A 7 3.43 11.49 -8.18
C PHE A 7 4.01 10.74 -6.98
N THR A 8 5.20 10.15 -7.13
CA THR A 8 5.91 9.47 -6.02
C THR A 8 6.14 10.41 -4.84
N MET A 9 6.58 11.64 -5.10
CA MET A 9 6.86 12.61 -4.03
C MET A 9 5.58 13.07 -3.31
N ARG A 10 4.45 13.20 -4.03
CA ARG A 10 3.13 13.47 -3.42
C ARG A 10 2.63 12.29 -2.60
N VAL A 11 2.81 11.07 -3.09
CA VAL A 11 2.45 9.85 -2.37
C VAL A 11 3.29 9.75 -1.09
N VAL A 12 4.61 9.85 -1.17
CA VAL A 12 5.50 9.81 0.01
C VAL A 12 5.15 10.91 1.03
N LYS A 13 4.87 12.14 0.59
CA LYS A 13 4.45 13.23 1.48
C LYS A 13 3.10 12.97 2.15
N HIS A 14 2.16 12.33 1.44
CA HIS A 14 0.87 11.95 1.99
C HIS A 14 1.01 10.79 2.98
N TRP A 15 1.88 9.82 2.67
CA TRP A 15 2.19 8.69 3.55
C TRP A 15 2.87 9.14 4.85
N ASN A 16 3.75 10.15 4.81
CA ASN A 16 4.33 10.77 6.01
C ASN A 16 3.32 11.51 6.90
N ARG A 17 2.10 11.77 6.40
CA ARG A 17 1.00 12.40 7.14
C ARG A 17 -0.06 11.41 7.62
N LEU A 18 0.00 10.16 7.17
CA LEU A 18 -0.90 9.12 7.64
C LEU A 18 -0.42 8.61 9.00
N PRO A 19 -1.33 8.32 9.95
CA PRO A 19 -0.95 7.66 11.18
C PRO A 19 -0.27 6.34 10.83
N ARG A 20 0.86 6.05 11.47
CA ARG A 20 1.67 4.87 11.20
C ARG A 20 0.85 3.58 11.37
N GLU A 21 -0.14 3.62 12.26
CA GLU A 21 -1.14 2.60 12.51
C GLU A 21 -2.04 2.36 11.29
N ALA A 22 -2.48 3.42 10.60
CA ALA A 22 -3.30 3.30 9.39
C ALA A 22 -2.50 2.78 8.19
N VAL A 23 -1.22 3.15 8.08
CA VAL A 23 -0.33 2.60 7.04
C VAL A 23 -0.05 1.12 7.28
N ASN A 24 0.19 0.73 8.54
CA ASN A 24 0.37 -0.68 8.91
C ASN A 24 -0.91 -1.48 8.72
N ALA A 25 -2.07 -0.93 9.08
CA ALA A 25 -3.37 -1.57 8.88
C ALA A 25 -3.68 -1.76 7.38
N LEU A 26 -3.49 -0.72 6.56
CA LEU A 26 -3.67 -0.80 5.10
C LEU A 26 -2.69 -1.79 4.47
N SER A 27 -1.43 -1.80 4.89
CA SER A 27 -0.42 -2.76 4.43
C SER A 27 -0.79 -4.19 4.81
N LEU A 28 -1.27 -4.41 6.04
CA LEU A 28 -1.69 -5.72 6.54
C LEU A 28 -2.96 -6.23 5.85
N GLU A 29 -3.94 -5.36 5.61
CA GLU A 29 -5.19 -5.69 4.91
C GLU A 29 -4.91 -6.03 3.45
N VAL A 30 -4.10 -5.23 2.76
CA VAL A 30 -3.68 -5.51 1.38
C VAL A 30 -2.83 -6.78 1.32
N PHE A 31 -1.96 -7.02 2.29
CA PHE A 31 -1.17 -8.26 2.36
C PHE A 31 -2.06 -9.49 2.59
N LYS A 32 -3.04 -9.40 3.50
CA LYS A 32 -4.04 -10.45 3.74
C LYS A 32 -4.90 -10.72 2.50
N ALA A 33 -5.36 -9.69 1.80
CA ALA A 33 -6.13 -9.86 0.56
C ALA A 33 -5.32 -10.54 -0.55
N ARG A 34 -4.01 -10.25 -0.63
CA ARG A 34 -3.11 -10.92 -1.58
C ARG A 34 -2.84 -12.37 -1.19
N LEU A 35 -2.69 -12.66 0.11
CA LEU A 35 -2.54 -14.02 0.61
C LEU A 35 -3.82 -14.83 0.40
N ASP A 36 -4.99 -14.27 0.71
CA ASP A 36 -6.29 -14.91 0.53
C ASP A 36 -6.57 -15.22 -0.94
N GLY A 37 -6.24 -14.28 -1.84
CA GLY A 37 -6.28 -14.52 -3.28
C GLY A 37 -5.29 -15.60 -3.73
N ALA A 38 -4.07 -15.63 -3.19
CA ALA A 38 -3.08 -16.65 -3.54
C ALA A 38 -3.47 -18.05 -3.01
N LEU A 39 -4.01 -18.13 -1.80
CA LEU A 39 -4.49 -19.37 -1.19
C LEU A 39 -5.76 -19.90 -1.87
N SER A 40 -6.66 -19.01 -2.31
CA SER A 40 -7.84 -19.38 -3.09
C SER A 40 -7.49 -19.95 -4.47
N ASN A 41 -6.34 -19.57 -5.03
CA ASN A 41 -5.83 -20.12 -6.30
C ASN A 41 -5.08 -21.46 -6.13
N LEU A 42 -4.91 -21.95 -4.89
CA LEU A 42 -4.25 -23.23 -4.58
C LEU A 42 -5.26 -24.39 -4.39
N VAL A 43 -6.57 -24.11 -4.43
CA VAL A 43 -7.67 -25.10 -4.35
C VAL A 43 -8.06 -25.65 -5.71
#